data_AF-A0A925V431-F1
#
_entry.id   AF-A0A925V431-F1
#
_cell.length_a   1.000
_cell.length_b   1.000
_cell.length_c   1.000
_cell.angle_alpha   90.00
_cell.angle_beta   90.00
_cell.angle_gamma   90.00
#
_symmetry.space_group_name_H-M   'P 1'
#
loop_
_entity.id
_entity.type
_entity.pdbx_description
1 polymer ?
#
loop_
_entity_poly.entity_id
_entity_poly.type
_entity_poly.pdbx_seq_one_letter_code
_entity_poly.pdbx_strand_id
1 'polypeptide(L)'
;MSRRVVIPRLAEGATALPSKDGTHMFEPPQLAALRIVFGVGAANEEPPDSESFRPTYTLALPIFSMGGLDPDGVYEFDAGLLLEEIRKRSLRRRWGARLEIELTQAADSVPHADVFVDAPFADDPDGPQLTLLGRSGRGITLPGGARTIVIATTVAHDAKRVAQLSGVYTAQLRDALPEATAKAKVASMVRTIHVDLTRFEFEG
;
A
#
# COMPACT_ATOMS: atom_id res chain seq x y z
N MET A 1 11.52 -7.76 12.19
CA MET A 1 11.61 -7.33 10.78
C MET A 1 10.33 -6.61 10.41
N SER A 2 10.33 -5.65 9.48
CA SER A 2 9.09 -4.99 9.01
C SER A 2 8.21 -6.00 8.25
N ARG A 3 6.89 -5.89 8.37
CA ARG A 3 5.97 -6.68 7.52
C ARG A 3 6.10 -6.20 6.08
N ARG A 4 6.53 -7.10 5.19
CA ARG A 4 6.88 -6.80 3.80
C ARG A 4 6.01 -7.56 2.81
N VAL A 5 5.64 -6.89 1.72
CA VAL A 5 5.14 -7.52 0.50
C VAL A 5 6.15 -7.31 -0.62
N VAL A 6 6.39 -8.38 -1.38
CA VAL A 6 7.24 -8.38 -2.57
C VAL A 6 6.35 -8.65 -3.78
N ILE A 7 6.38 -7.75 -4.75
CA ILE A 7 5.64 -7.89 -6.01
C ILE A 7 6.66 -8.17 -7.12
N PRO A 8 6.72 -9.41 -7.65
CA PRO A 8 7.70 -9.79 -8.63
C PRO A 8 7.64 -8.95 -9.91
N ARG A 9 8.78 -8.72 -10.53
CA ARG A 9 8.93 -8.15 -11.88
C ARG A 9 8.24 -9.00 -12.95
N LEU A 10 7.88 -8.37 -14.06
CA LEU A 10 7.29 -9.05 -15.22
C LEU A 10 8.33 -9.11 -16.34
N ALA A 11 9.02 -10.24 -16.47
CA ALA A 11 10.18 -10.39 -17.36
C ALA A 11 9.86 -10.37 -18.86
N GLU A 12 8.59 -10.27 -19.25
CA GLU A 12 8.16 -10.29 -20.65
C GLU A 12 8.66 -9.04 -21.40
N GLY A 13 9.34 -9.24 -22.53
CA GLY A 13 9.82 -8.15 -23.38
C GLY A 13 11.01 -7.36 -22.83
N ALA A 14 11.72 -7.89 -21.82
CA ALA A 14 12.87 -7.23 -21.21
C ALA A 14 13.99 -6.96 -22.24
N THR A 15 14.32 -5.68 -22.46
CA THR A 15 15.54 -5.31 -23.18
C THR A 15 16.71 -5.38 -22.21
N ALA A 16 17.85 -5.92 -22.62
CA ALA A 16 19.02 -5.98 -21.75
C ALA A 16 19.44 -4.56 -21.30
N LEU A 17 19.65 -4.38 -19.99
CA LEU A 17 20.21 -3.14 -19.48
C LEU A 17 21.66 -2.98 -19.95
N PRO A 18 22.11 -1.75 -20.21
CA PRO A 18 23.50 -1.50 -20.57
C PRO A 18 24.43 -2.09 -19.49
N SER A 19 25.43 -2.86 -19.92
CA SER A 19 26.49 -3.34 -19.05
C SER A 19 27.31 -2.13 -18.56
N LYS A 20 26.99 -1.67 -17.35
CA LYS A 20 27.75 -0.65 -16.63
C LYS A 20 28.29 -1.23 -15.34
N ASP A 21 29.49 -0.82 -14.96
CA ASP A 21 30.03 -1.08 -13.63
C ASP A 21 29.23 -0.26 -12.62
N GLY A 22 28.25 -0.87 -11.97
CA GLY A 22 27.44 -0.21 -10.95
C GLY A 22 25.99 -0.70 -10.87
N THR A 23 25.25 -0.15 -9.92
CA THR A 23 23.82 -0.39 -9.77
C THR A 23 23.07 0.55 -10.73
N HIS A 24 22.22 0.00 -11.58
CA HIS A 24 21.30 0.76 -12.42
C HIS A 24 20.17 1.32 -11.57
N MET A 25 19.99 2.64 -11.62
CA MET A 25 18.98 3.33 -10.82
C MET A 25 17.75 3.65 -11.66
N PHE A 26 16.58 3.17 -11.23
CA PHE A 26 15.28 3.57 -11.75
C PHE A 26 14.61 4.60 -10.82
N GLU A 27 13.63 5.32 -11.38
CA GLU A 27 12.70 6.09 -10.56
C GLU A 27 11.96 5.16 -9.58
N PRO A 28 11.79 5.57 -8.31
CA PRO A 28 11.04 4.77 -7.35
C PRO A 28 9.57 4.66 -7.74
N PRO A 29 8.82 3.71 -7.15
CA PRO A 29 7.38 3.64 -7.36
C PRO A 29 6.74 4.97 -6.96
N GLN A 30 5.83 5.46 -7.80
CA GLN A 30 5.09 6.68 -7.55
C GLN A 30 3.83 6.33 -6.77
N LEU A 31 3.53 7.10 -5.74
CA LEU A 31 2.27 6.97 -5.01
C LEU A 31 1.16 7.65 -5.84
N ALA A 32 0.22 6.87 -6.33
CA ALA A 32 -0.87 7.35 -7.18
C ALA A 32 -2.13 7.70 -6.36
N ALA A 33 -2.41 6.91 -5.32
CA ALA A 33 -3.51 7.17 -4.41
C ALA A 33 -3.31 6.50 -3.06
N LEU A 34 -3.87 7.12 -2.03
CA LEU A 34 -4.18 6.47 -0.76
C LEU A 34 -5.69 6.36 -0.62
N ARG A 35 -6.17 5.22 -0.13
CA ARG A 35 -7.60 5.02 0.10
C ARG A 35 -7.86 4.40 1.45
N ILE A 36 -8.89 4.89 2.12
CA ILE A 36 -9.53 4.18 3.21
C ILE A 36 -10.80 3.56 2.68
N VAL A 37 -10.83 2.23 2.69
CA VAL A 37 -11.97 1.46 2.21
C VAL A 37 -12.71 0.90 3.40
N PHE A 38 -13.97 1.28 3.52
CA PHE A 38 -14.93 0.76 4.48
C PHE A 38 -15.81 -0.27 3.81
N GLY A 39 -16.02 -1.38 4.50
CA GLY A 39 -16.76 -2.50 3.96
C GLY A 39 -17.40 -3.36 5.03
N VAL A 40 -18.21 -4.30 4.56
CA VAL A 40 -18.98 -5.22 5.40
C VAL A 40 -18.62 -6.66 5.09
N GLY A 41 -18.92 -7.56 6.04
CA GLY A 41 -18.81 -9.01 5.84
C GLY A 41 -19.91 -9.58 4.97
N ALA A 42 -19.72 -10.85 4.56
CA ALA A 42 -20.70 -11.61 3.78
C ALA A 42 -21.95 -11.97 4.60
N ALA A 43 -21.80 -12.19 5.91
CA ALA A 43 -22.87 -12.53 6.84
C ALA A 43 -23.10 -11.42 7.88
N ASN A 44 -24.26 -11.44 8.53
CA ASN A 44 -24.70 -10.35 9.43
C ASN A 44 -23.93 -10.28 10.76
N GLU A 45 -23.25 -11.36 11.18
CA GLU A 45 -22.74 -11.48 12.55
C GLU A 45 -21.21 -11.47 12.66
N GLU A 46 -20.49 -11.83 11.60
CA GLU A 46 -19.03 -11.94 11.62
C GLU A 46 -18.35 -10.67 11.09
N PRO A 47 -17.28 -10.18 11.76
CA PRO A 47 -16.43 -9.13 11.22
C PRO A 47 -15.82 -9.53 9.86
N PRO A 48 -15.71 -8.61 8.89
CA PRO A 48 -15.18 -8.95 7.56
C PRO A 48 -13.66 -9.21 7.57
N ASP A 49 -13.22 -10.40 7.21
CA ASP A 49 -11.81 -10.67 6.91
C ASP A 49 -11.43 -10.29 5.46
N SER A 50 -10.19 -10.54 5.06
CA SER A 50 -9.70 -10.23 3.71
C SER A 50 -10.46 -10.91 2.57
N GLU A 51 -11.12 -12.05 2.82
CA GLU A 51 -11.81 -12.84 1.80
C GLU A 51 -13.29 -12.46 1.69
N SER A 52 -13.92 -12.17 2.83
CA SER A 52 -15.33 -11.82 2.96
C SER A 52 -15.60 -10.32 2.88
N PHE A 53 -14.57 -9.47 2.99
CA PHE A 53 -14.69 -8.01 2.92
C PHE A 53 -15.29 -7.56 1.59
N ARG A 54 -16.44 -6.89 1.67
CA ARG A 54 -17.11 -6.25 0.54
C ARG A 54 -16.97 -4.73 0.69
N PRO A 55 -16.09 -4.09 -0.12
CA PRO A 55 -16.00 -2.64 -0.18
C PRO A 55 -17.38 -2.01 -0.39
N THR A 56 -17.73 -1.03 0.43
CA THR A 56 -19.03 -0.34 0.37
C THR A 56 -18.84 1.16 0.22
N TYR A 57 -17.88 1.73 0.94
CA TYR A 57 -17.55 3.15 0.87
C TYR A 57 -16.04 3.33 0.80
N THR A 58 -15.59 4.22 -0.08
CA THR A 58 -14.17 4.48 -0.29
C THR A 58 -13.91 5.97 -0.22
N LEU A 59 -13.00 6.35 0.65
CA LEU A 59 -12.39 7.66 0.66
C LEU A 59 -11.05 7.57 -0.04
N ALA A 60 -10.88 8.35 -1.09
CA ALA A 60 -9.69 8.34 -1.91
C ALA A 60 -9.03 9.72 -1.89
N LEU A 61 -7.74 9.72 -1.59
CA LEU A 61 -6.83 10.85 -1.74
C LEU A 61 -6.01 10.60 -3.01
N PRO A 62 -6.43 11.11 -4.18
CA PRO A 62 -5.63 11.02 -5.40
C PRO A 62 -4.40 11.91 -5.27
N ILE A 63 -3.24 11.37 -5.63
CA ILE A 63 -1.95 12.05 -5.44
C ILE A 63 -1.38 12.39 -6.81
N PHE A 64 -1.49 13.67 -7.17
CA PHE A 64 -0.98 14.19 -8.44
C PHE A 64 0.48 14.64 -8.35
N SER A 65 0.93 15.00 -7.14
CA SER A 65 2.34 15.27 -6.83
C SER A 65 2.62 15.00 -5.35
N MET A 66 3.76 14.36 -5.06
CA MET A 66 4.22 14.14 -3.69
C MET A 66 4.51 15.49 -3.01
N GLY A 67 3.94 15.72 -1.83
CA GLY A 67 4.07 16.99 -1.10
C GLY A 67 3.27 18.16 -1.71
N GLY A 68 2.43 17.91 -2.71
CA GLY A 68 1.59 18.94 -3.31
C GLY A 68 0.26 19.17 -2.58
N LEU A 69 -0.15 18.24 -1.73
CA LEU A 69 -1.36 18.34 -0.91
C LEU A 69 -1.05 18.91 0.48
N ASP A 70 0.04 18.45 1.11
CA ASP A 70 0.49 18.92 2.43
C ASP A 70 2.00 19.27 2.39
N PRO A 71 2.41 20.46 2.86
CA PRO A 71 3.82 20.82 3.03
C PRO A 71 4.65 19.86 3.89
N ASP A 72 4.05 19.19 4.88
CA ASP A 72 4.75 18.24 5.76
C ASP A 72 4.81 16.81 5.18
N GLY A 73 4.01 16.54 4.14
CA GLY A 73 3.95 15.28 3.41
C GLY A 73 3.28 14.13 4.17
N VAL A 74 2.51 14.42 5.22
CA VAL A 74 1.72 13.44 5.98
C VAL A 74 0.29 13.40 5.42
N TYR A 75 -0.20 12.20 5.14
CA TYR A 75 -1.57 12.01 4.68
C TYR A 75 -2.47 11.70 5.88
N GLU A 76 -3.26 12.69 6.30
CA GLU A 76 -4.06 12.63 7.53
C GLU A 76 -5.55 12.40 7.25
N PHE A 77 -6.16 11.45 7.95
CA PHE A 77 -7.61 11.19 7.90
C PHE A 77 -8.08 10.37 9.10
N ASP A 78 -8.98 10.87 9.97
CA ASP A 78 -9.48 10.10 11.12
C ASP A 78 -10.48 8.99 10.69
N ALA A 79 -9.91 7.90 10.17
CA ALA A 79 -10.64 6.71 9.79
C ALA A 79 -11.21 5.95 11.00
N GLY A 80 -10.58 6.10 12.18
CA GLY A 80 -11.02 5.44 13.40
C GLY A 80 -12.37 5.97 13.85
N LEU A 81 -12.49 7.29 13.97
CA LEU A 81 -13.75 7.95 14.33
C LEU A 81 -14.85 7.69 13.30
N LEU A 82 -14.52 7.78 12.00
CA LEU A 82 -15.50 7.49 10.95
C LEU A 82 -15.99 6.03 11.01
N LEU A 83 -15.09 5.05 11.23
CA LEU A 83 -15.49 3.66 11.39
C LEU A 83 -16.46 3.48 12.56
N GLU A 84 -16.18 4.09 13.71
CA GLU A 84 -17.06 4.03 14.87
C GLU A 84 -18.43 4.66 14.60
N GLU A 85 -18.49 5.81 13.92
CA GLU A 85 -19.75 6.43 13.53
C GLU A 85 -20.57 5.54 12.58
N ILE A 86 -19.92 4.92 11.60
CA ILE A 86 -20.57 3.94 10.71
C ILE A 86 -21.11 2.77 11.54
N ARG A 87 -20.30 2.19 12.44
CA ARG A 87 -20.68 1.04 13.29
C ARG A 87 -21.84 1.37 14.22
N LYS A 88 -21.88 2.55 14.84
CA LYS A 88 -22.99 2.99 15.70
C LYS A 88 -24.32 3.06 14.94
N ARG A 89 -24.28 3.46 13.67
CA ARG A 89 -25.49 3.67 12.84
C ARG A 89 -25.93 2.41 12.09
N SER A 90 -25.08 1.40 11.99
CA SER A 90 -25.36 0.18 11.24
C SER A 90 -25.91 -0.94 12.13
N LEU A 91 -27.17 -1.29 11.93
CA LEU A 91 -27.92 -2.20 12.82
C LEU A 91 -27.82 -3.69 12.44
N ARG A 92 -27.23 -4.04 11.29
CA ARG A 92 -27.38 -5.38 10.70
C ARG A 92 -26.09 -6.05 10.25
N ARG A 93 -25.00 -5.31 10.06
CA ARG A 93 -23.74 -5.85 9.53
C ARG A 93 -22.57 -5.30 10.31
N ARG A 94 -21.56 -6.15 10.51
CA ARG A 94 -20.27 -5.71 11.03
C ARG A 94 -19.50 -5.01 9.92
N TRP A 95 -18.93 -3.87 10.29
CA TRP A 95 -18.10 -3.06 9.42
C TRP A 95 -16.63 -3.22 9.78
N GLY A 96 -15.78 -3.00 8.79
CA GLY A 96 -14.36 -2.81 8.97
C GLY A 96 -13.83 -1.77 8.00
N ALA A 97 -12.59 -1.35 8.22
CA ALA A 97 -11.86 -0.45 7.36
C ALA A 97 -10.50 -1.06 7.02
N ARG A 98 -9.95 -0.76 5.84
CA ARG A 98 -8.56 -1.06 5.49
C ARG A 98 -7.95 0.12 4.75
N LEU A 99 -6.65 0.28 4.89
CA LEU A 99 -5.86 1.20 4.09
C LEU A 99 -5.45 0.50 2.79
N GLU A 100 -5.60 1.18 1.66
CA GLU A 100 -5.08 0.77 0.37
C GLU A 100 -4.09 1.81 -0.16
N ILE A 101 -2.89 1.34 -0.53
CA ILE A 101 -1.80 2.13 -1.09
C ILE A 101 -1.68 1.75 -2.56
N GLU A 102 -1.99 2.68 -3.46
CA GLU A 102 -1.81 2.48 -4.89
C GLU A 102 -0.48 3.07 -5.37
N LEU A 103 0.35 2.20 -5.93
CA LEU A 103 1.64 2.56 -6.50
C LEU A 103 1.62 2.37 -8.03
N THR A 104 2.29 3.27 -8.73
CA THR A 104 2.62 3.12 -10.15
C THR A 104 4.11 2.83 -10.30
N GLN A 105 4.43 1.74 -10.99
CA GLN A 105 5.78 1.41 -11.43
C GLN A 105 5.93 1.78 -12.90
N ALA A 106 6.99 2.52 -13.22
CA ALA A 106 7.31 2.94 -14.58
C ALA A 106 7.64 1.75 -15.49
N ALA A 107 7.22 1.83 -16.76
CA ALA A 107 7.26 0.74 -17.72
C ALA A 107 8.67 0.15 -17.94
N ASP A 108 9.67 1.02 -17.99
CA ASP A 108 11.08 0.66 -18.15
C ASP A 108 11.60 -0.20 -17.00
N SER A 109 11.11 -0.01 -15.78
CA SER A 109 11.56 -0.74 -14.60
C SER A 109 10.82 -2.07 -14.37
N VAL A 110 9.61 -2.23 -14.92
CA VAL A 110 8.75 -3.42 -14.75
C VAL A 110 9.45 -4.75 -15.03
N PRO A 111 10.25 -4.91 -16.11
CA PRO A 111 10.93 -6.18 -16.38
C PRO A 111 12.20 -6.40 -15.56
N HIS A 112 12.70 -5.38 -14.87
CA HIS A 112 14.03 -5.40 -14.26
C HIS A 112 14.00 -5.47 -12.74
N ALA A 113 12.96 -4.94 -12.09
CA ALA A 113 12.92 -4.82 -10.65
C ALA A 113 11.61 -5.31 -10.03
N ASP A 114 11.74 -6.07 -8.94
CA ASP A 114 10.64 -6.35 -8.03
C ASP A 114 10.30 -5.07 -7.25
N VAL A 115 9.04 -4.97 -6.82
CA VAL A 115 8.59 -3.88 -5.93
C VAL A 115 8.54 -4.42 -4.52
N PHE A 116 9.28 -3.80 -3.62
CA PHE A 116 9.30 -4.08 -2.20
C PHE A 116 8.49 -3.01 -1.48
N VAL A 117 7.54 -3.43 -0.64
CA VAL A 117 6.79 -2.51 0.23
C VAL A 117 6.84 -3.01 1.66
N ASP A 118 7.32 -2.15 2.55
CA ASP A 118 7.43 -2.37 3.98
C ASP A 118 6.39 -1.53 4.72
N ALA A 119 5.72 -2.14 5.69
CA ALA A 119 4.81 -1.47 6.62
C ALA A 119 5.51 -1.08 7.94
N PRO A 120 4.96 -0.08 8.66
CA PRO A 120 5.48 0.36 9.96
C PRO A 120 5.16 -0.60 11.12
N PHE A 121 4.57 -1.77 10.83
CA PHE A 121 4.08 -2.68 11.86
C PHE A 121 5.23 -3.41 12.57
N ALA A 122 5.05 -3.66 13.86
CA ALA A 122 5.90 -4.58 14.60
C ALA A 122 5.82 -5.99 14.03
N ASP A 123 6.87 -6.78 14.26
CA ASP A 123 6.95 -8.19 13.87
C ASP A 123 6.11 -9.06 14.82
N ASP A 124 4.81 -8.81 14.82
CA ASP A 124 3.81 -9.51 15.62
C ASP A 124 3.00 -10.42 14.70
N PRO A 125 3.01 -11.75 14.89
CA PRO A 125 2.19 -12.72 14.15
C PRO A 125 0.71 -12.32 14.03
N ASP A 126 0.15 -11.75 15.11
CA ASP A 126 -1.25 -11.34 15.24
C ASP A 126 -1.47 -9.84 14.91
N GLY A 127 -0.41 -9.17 14.47
CA GLY A 127 -0.42 -7.77 14.06
C GLY A 127 -0.99 -7.56 12.65
N PRO A 128 -1.09 -6.30 12.20
CA PRO A 128 -1.64 -5.98 10.89
C PRO A 128 -0.85 -6.55 9.70
N GLN A 129 -1.62 -7.06 8.74
CA GLN A 129 -1.34 -7.50 7.36
C GLN A 129 -0.78 -6.47 6.39
N LEU A 130 0.12 -6.82 5.47
CA LEU A 130 0.05 -6.31 4.09
C LEU A 130 -0.36 -7.44 3.14
N THR A 131 -1.24 -7.15 2.19
CA THR A 131 -1.62 -8.06 1.11
C THR A 131 -1.69 -7.30 -0.21
N LEU A 132 -1.35 -7.98 -1.30
CA LEU A 132 -1.49 -7.43 -2.64
C LEU A 132 -2.91 -7.69 -3.15
N LEU A 133 -3.63 -6.64 -3.54
CA LEU A 133 -4.94 -6.77 -4.15
C LEU A 133 -4.85 -7.11 -5.64
N GLY A 134 -5.86 -7.84 -6.11
CA GLY A 134 -6.03 -8.23 -7.51
C GLY A 134 -5.77 -9.71 -7.75
N ARG A 135 -6.53 -10.30 -8.69
CA ARG A 135 -6.54 -11.76 -8.94
C ARG A 135 -5.18 -12.32 -9.39
N SER A 136 -4.34 -11.50 -9.99
CA SER A 136 -3.05 -11.93 -10.55
C SER A 136 -1.93 -11.98 -9.52
N GLY A 137 -2.09 -11.33 -8.36
CA GLY A 137 -1.01 -11.13 -7.39
C GLY A 137 0.21 -10.41 -8.00
N ARG A 138 0.02 -9.63 -9.07
CA ARG A 138 1.12 -9.03 -9.84
C ARG A 138 0.88 -7.58 -10.25
N GLY A 139 -0.23 -6.98 -9.84
CA GLY A 139 -0.67 -5.66 -10.32
C GLY A 139 -1.42 -5.72 -11.66
N ILE A 140 -1.78 -4.55 -12.17
CA ILE A 140 -2.48 -4.33 -13.44
C ILE A 140 -1.54 -3.59 -14.39
N THR A 141 -1.27 -4.16 -15.55
CA THR A 141 -0.51 -3.51 -16.61
C THR A 141 -1.37 -2.41 -17.26
N LEU A 142 -0.80 -1.21 -17.37
CA LEU A 142 -1.41 -0.06 -18.00
C LEU A 142 -1.00 0.05 -19.49
N PRO A 143 -1.77 0.77 -20.31
CA PRO A 143 -1.30 1.22 -21.62
C PRO A 143 0.07 1.90 -21.50
N GLY A 144 1.01 1.55 -22.38
CA GLY A 144 2.40 2.03 -22.31
C GLY A 144 3.34 1.18 -21.45
N GLY A 145 2.86 0.07 -20.87
CA GLY A 145 3.70 -0.93 -20.20
C GLY A 145 4.00 -0.64 -18.73
N ALA A 146 3.54 0.49 -18.20
CA ALA A 146 3.59 0.79 -16.77
C ALA A 146 2.68 -0.18 -16.00
N ARG A 147 2.83 -0.21 -14.67
CA ARG A 147 2.10 -1.13 -13.81
C ARG A 147 1.52 -0.43 -12.60
N THR A 148 0.22 -0.61 -12.36
CA THR A 148 -0.45 -0.20 -11.13
C THR A 148 -0.50 -1.37 -10.15
N ILE A 149 -0.20 -1.10 -8.87
CA ILE A 149 -0.13 -2.07 -7.79
C ILE A 149 -0.94 -1.50 -6.63
N VAL A 150 -1.88 -2.27 -6.09
CA VAL A 150 -2.67 -1.85 -4.92
C VAL A 150 -2.37 -2.78 -3.77
N ILE A 151 -1.78 -2.25 -2.71
CA ILE A 151 -1.44 -2.99 -1.50
C ILE A 151 -2.44 -2.60 -0.43
N ALA A 152 -3.06 -3.57 0.21
CA ALA A 152 -4.02 -3.36 1.27
C ALA A 152 -3.48 -3.84 2.61
N THR A 153 -3.90 -3.17 3.67
CA THR A 153 -3.72 -3.69 5.02
C THR A 153 -4.75 -4.80 5.31
N THR A 154 -4.55 -5.53 6.40
CA THR A 154 -5.68 -6.26 7.04
C THR A 154 -6.84 -5.32 7.33
N VAL A 155 -8.03 -5.91 7.45
CA VAL A 155 -9.23 -5.18 7.85
C VAL A 155 -9.17 -4.91 9.36
N ALA A 156 -9.26 -3.64 9.73
CA ALA A 156 -9.44 -3.18 11.10
C ALA A 156 -10.93 -3.08 11.44
N HIS A 157 -11.28 -3.46 12.68
CA HIS A 157 -12.67 -3.59 13.12
C HIS A 157 -13.08 -2.58 14.18
N ASP A 158 -12.15 -1.75 14.63
CA ASP A 158 -12.34 -0.72 15.64
C ASP A 158 -11.30 0.40 15.44
N ALA A 159 -11.54 1.54 16.07
CA ALA A 159 -10.66 2.70 15.97
C ALA A 159 -9.21 2.40 16.42
N LYS A 160 -9.01 1.56 17.42
CA LYS A 160 -7.67 1.21 17.92
C LYS A 160 -6.87 0.44 16.87
N ARG A 161 -7.50 -0.51 16.18
CA ARG A 161 -6.90 -1.27 15.07
C ARG A 161 -6.70 -0.41 13.84
N VAL A 162 -7.57 0.57 13.58
CA VAL A 162 -7.35 1.55 12.50
C VAL A 162 -6.12 2.40 12.81
N ALA A 163 -5.95 2.89 14.04
CA ALA A 163 -4.79 3.69 14.44
C ALA A 163 -3.46 2.94 14.22
N GLN A 164 -3.44 1.61 14.41
CA GLN A 164 -2.28 0.76 14.14
C GLN A 164 -1.88 0.68 12.66
N LEU A 165 -2.75 1.11 11.73
CA LEU A 165 -2.44 1.21 10.30
C LEU A 165 -1.74 2.53 9.95
N SER A 166 -1.56 3.43 10.91
CA SER A 166 -0.80 4.66 10.74
C SER A 166 0.71 4.39 10.78
N GLY A 167 1.49 5.32 10.25
CA GLY A 167 2.94 5.33 10.33
C GLY A 167 3.58 5.50 8.96
N VAL A 168 4.82 5.03 8.87
CA VAL A 168 5.68 5.25 7.70
C VAL A 168 5.79 3.96 6.88
N TYR A 169 5.18 3.97 5.71
CA TYR A 169 5.35 2.93 4.70
C TYR A 169 6.51 3.28 3.79
N THR A 170 7.23 2.27 3.32
CA THR A 170 8.30 2.48 2.34
C THR A 170 8.14 1.58 1.13
N ALA A 171 8.37 2.12 -0.07
CA ALA A 171 8.38 1.38 -1.31
C ALA A 171 9.71 1.53 -2.06
N GLN A 172 10.24 0.45 -2.62
CA GLN A 172 11.51 0.46 -3.34
C GLN A 172 11.51 -0.56 -4.50
N LEU A 173 12.17 -0.23 -5.60
CA LEU A 173 12.49 -1.17 -6.68
C LEU A 173 13.84 -1.82 -6.42
N ARG A 174 13.95 -3.16 -6.52
CA ARG A 174 15.24 -3.87 -6.51
C ARG A 174 15.19 -5.17 -7.30
N ASP A 175 16.34 -5.66 -7.76
CA ASP A 175 16.47 -7.01 -8.35
C ASP A 175 16.98 -8.08 -7.37
N ALA A 176 17.23 -7.69 -6.12
CA ALA A 176 17.66 -8.56 -5.03
C ALA A 176 17.02 -8.11 -3.72
N LEU A 177 16.81 -9.06 -2.81
CA LEU A 177 16.31 -8.78 -1.46
C LEU A 177 17.18 -7.72 -0.77
N PRO A 178 16.60 -6.80 0.00
CA PRO A 178 17.34 -5.80 0.77
C PRO A 178 18.44 -6.37 1.67
N GLU A 179 18.17 -7.52 2.28
CA GLU A 179 19.03 -8.27 3.17
C GLU A 179 20.01 -9.24 2.46
N ALA A 180 19.97 -9.32 1.13
CA ALA A 180 20.89 -10.18 0.38
C ALA A 180 22.33 -9.69 0.49
N THR A 181 23.27 -10.64 0.62
CA THR A 181 24.71 -10.37 0.61
C THR A 181 25.21 -9.91 -0.77
N ALA A 182 24.51 -10.29 -1.84
CA ALA A 182 24.78 -9.82 -3.19
C ALA A 182 24.31 -8.38 -3.38
N LYS A 183 25.20 -7.52 -3.89
CA LYS A 183 24.84 -6.15 -4.25
C LYS A 183 23.79 -6.15 -5.37
N ALA A 184 22.71 -5.41 -5.18
CA ALA A 184 21.67 -5.22 -6.19
C ALA A 184 22.26 -4.59 -7.46
N LYS A 185 21.95 -5.16 -8.63
CA LYS A 185 22.34 -4.57 -9.92
C LYS A 185 21.32 -3.56 -10.40
N VAL A 186 20.10 -3.64 -9.88
CA VAL A 186 19.01 -2.70 -10.17
C VAL A 186 18.41 -2.23 -8.85
N ALA A 187 18.23 -0.92 -8.69
CA ALA A 187 17.58 -0.35 -7.53
C ALA A 187 16.84 0.95 -7.85
N SER A 188 16.03 1.44 -6.91
CA SER A 188 15.60 2.83 -6.84
C SER A 188 15.98 3.44 -5.50
N MET A 189 15.81 4.76 -5.36
CA MET A 189 15.69 5.38 -4.04
C MET A 189 14.48 4.80 -3.29
N VAL A 190 14.45 4.96 -1.97
CA VAL A 190 13.29 4.58 -1.16
C VAL A 190 12.23 5.67 -1.26
N ARG A 191 10.99 5.28 -1.57
CA ARG A 191 9.81 6.14 -1.47
C ARG A 191 9.21 5.98 -0.08
N THR A 192 9.19 7.06 0.68
CA THR A 192 8.54 7.12 1.99
C THR A 192 7.12 7.66 1.86
N ILE A 193 6.16 7.08 2.58
CA ILE A 193 4.75 7.44 2.59
C ILE A 193 4.30 7.53 4.05
N HIS A 194 3.98 8.73 4.51
CA HIS A 194 3.56 9.00 5.88
C HIS A 194 2.04 9.04 5.94
N VAL A 195 1.44 8.20 6.79
CA VAL A 195 -0.02 8.11 6.93
C VAL A 195 -0.38 8.28 8.40
N ASP A 196 -1.35 9.14 8.69
CA ASP A 196 -1.95 9.27 10.02
C ASP A 196 -3.47 9.05 9.92
N LEU A 197 -3.95 7.98 10.54
CA LEU A 197 -5.36 7.62 10.51
C LEU A 197 -6.14 8.03 11.77
N THR A 198 -5.57 8.91 12.59
CA THR A 198 -6.07 9.25 13.93
C THR A 198 -6.55 10.69 14.08
N ARG A 199 -6.36 11.52 13.07
CA ARG A 199 -6.73 12.94 13.08
C ARG A 199 -7.04 13.44 11.69
N PHE A 200 -7.78 14.54 11.63
CA PHE A 200 -7.96 15.33 10.42
C PHE A 200 -6.93 16.46 10.37
N GLU A 201 -6.49 16.80 9.16
CA GLU A 201 -5.54 17.89 8.82
C GLU A 201 -5.88 19.26 9.46
N PHE A 202 -7.15 19.48 9.83
CA PHE A 202 -7.65 20.77 10.33
C PHE A 202 -8.01 20.79 11.82
N GLU A 203 -7.75 19.72 12.58
CA GLU A 203 -7.99 19.68 14.02
C GLU A 203 -6.73 20.11 14.77
N GLY A 204 -6.67 21.41 15.10
CA GLY A 204 -5.68 22.02 16.00
C GLY A 204 -6.22 22.27 17.40
#